data_AF-A0A4Q2D9I4-F1
#
_entry.id   AF-A0A4Q2D9I4-F1
#
_cell.length_a   1.000
_cell.length_b   1.000
_cell.length_c   1.000
_cell.angle_alpha   90.00
_cell.angle_beta   90.00
_cell.angle_gamma   90.00
#
_symmetry.space_group_name_H-M   'P 1'
#
loop_
_entity.id
_entity.type
_entity.pdbx_description
1 polymer ?
#
loop_
_entity_poly.entity_id
_entity_poly.type
_entity_poly.pdbx_seq_one_letter_code
_entity_poly.pdbx_strand_id
1 'polypeptide(L)'
;MTAKIEQLAVEKAKNSTFAIFDTVPTGLHGAYRKSDDRLVQYDIWMNKGLYITFPSYSIFLTVAPELGPEEIFGYFIGHNRDNESGAPIEIDYGAVTGNGGFALLVSVCETETTVTEFWYSLLCNTTLTDEEILYEAWRGKGNLWAYTRPDRYLIPETVAARGLSQLSQFPPDTDTLYSDSSCPAEPGFDRIYVSRLPLDPLFLICEHLPLMSFLIVLALNKRLRRQIDLNHLAYQAMRTMEPWYLPSNPIVTPDGTRQREDLDWWEEQWLTHAGIPPTKIQSKIPWLKYWIQCSRSPSMRNRKRIWSVALQMKDYHEKQIAEIPTTQLR
;
A
#
# COMPACT_ATOMS: atom_id res chain seq x y z
N MET A 1 11.68 -0.40 48.21
CA MET A 1 12.50 -0.81 47.04
C MET A 1 11.67 -0.82 45.76
N THR A 2 10.45 -1.37 45.80
CA THR A 2 9.51 -1.48 44.65
C THR A 2 9.14 -0.12 44.02
N ALA A 3 8.82 0.91 44.82
CA ALA A 3 8.48 2.24 44.29
C ALA A 3 9.65 2.95 43.57
N LYS A 4 10.90 2.63 43.94
CA LYS A 4 12.10 3.21 43.32
C LYS A 4 12.45 2.50 42.00
N ILE A 5 12.08 1.23 41.88
CA ILE A 5 12.20 0.44 40.64
C ILE A 5 11.12 0.87 39.63
N GLU A 6 9.89 1.15 40.09
CA GLU A 6 8.82 1.72 39.24
C GLU A 6 9.17 3.13 38.75
N GLN A 7 9.70 4.01 39.62
CA GLN A 7 10.18 5.33 39.20
C GLN A 7 11.35 5.25 38.20
N LEU A 8 12.31 4.35 38.41
CA LEU A 8 13.43 4.15 37.47
C LEU A 8 12.99 3.51 36.15
N ALA A 9 11.98 2.63 36.15
CA ALA A 9 11.40 2.08 34.93
C ALA A 9 10.62 3.15 34.16
N VAL A 10 9.90 4.04 34.85
CA VAL A 10 9.21 5.19 34.27
C VAL A 10 10.21 6.24 33.75
N GLU A 11 11.32 6.49 34.45
CA GLU A 11 12.40 7.39 33.99
C GLU A 11 13.24 6.81 32.85
N LYS A 12 13.46 5.49 32.81
CA LYS A 12 14.15 4.83 31.71
C LYS A 12 13.25 4.73 30.47
N ALA A 13 11.94 4.52 30.66
CA ALA A 13 10.93 4.64 29.62
C ALA A 13 10.80 6.06 29.06
N LYS A 14 11.06 7.11 29.86
CA LYS A 14 11.08 8.50 29.37
C LYS A 14 12.13 8.77 28.29
N ASN A 15 13.15 7.93 28.14
CA ASN A 15 14.25 8.14 27.20
C ASN A 15 14.39 7.05 26.11
N SER A 16 13.61 5.98 26.15
CA SER A 16 13.56 4.97 25.07
C SER A 16 12.44 5.32 24.11
N THR A 17 12.62 5.10 22.81
CA THR A 17 11.54 5.28 21.84
C THR A 17 10.73 3.99 21.79
N PHE A 18 9.42 4.07 22.01
CA PHE A 18 8.55 2.88 21.99
C PHE A 18 7.22 3.18 21.29
N ALA A 19 6.66 2.15 20.65
CA ALA A 19 5.33 2.23 20.06
C ALA A 19 4.27 2.03 21.15
N ILE A 20 3.26 2.91 21.15
CA ILE A 20 2.09 2.83 22.03
C ILE A 20 0.86 2.62 21.14
N PHE A 21 0.07 1.61 21.46
CA PHE A 21 -1.18 1.30 20.77
C PHE A 21 -2.39 1.76 21.61
N ASP A 22 -3.58 1.73 21.01
CA ASP A 22 -4.84 2.03 21.69
C ASP A 22 -4.97 3.44 22.26
N THR A 23 -4.55 4.45 21.51
CA THR A 23 -4.67 5.83 21.97
C THR A 23 -5.85 6.55 21.32
N VAL A 24 -6.53 7.39 22.08
CA VAL A 24 -7.63 8.25 21.63
C VAL A 24 -7.27 9.72 21.84
N PRO A 25 -7.61 10.62 20.90
CA PRO A 25 -7.36 12.04 21.06
C PRO A 25 -8.21 12.61 22.20
N THR A 26 -7.63 13.52 22.98
CA THR A 26 -8.29 14.12 24.15
C THR A 26 -9.06 15.41 23.83
N GLY A 27 -9.05 15.86 22.58
CA GLY A 27 -9.55 17.17 22.14
C GLY A 27 -8.52 18.30 22.31
N LEU A 28 -7.49 18.10 23.12
CA LEU A 28 -6.30 18.96 23.14
C LEU A 28 -5.34 18.53 22.02
N HIS A 29 -4.85 19.50 21.25
CA HIS A 29 -4.02 19.21 20.08
C HIS A 29 -2.76 18.43 20.49
N GLY A 30 -2.60 17.22 19.93
CA GLY A 30 -1.42 16.38 20.16
C GLY A 30 -1.36 15.68 21.52
N ALA A 31 -2.43 15.76 22.32
CA ALA A 31 -2.57 14.99 23.55
C ALA A 31 -3.52 13.80 23.34
N TYR A 32 -3.03 12.62 23.69
CA TYR A 32 -3.70 11.33 23.52
C TYR A 32 -3.81 10.60 24.86
N ARG A 33 -4.87 9.82 25.05
CA ARG A 33 -5.02 8.95 26.22
C ARG A 33 -5.07 7.50 25.79
N LYS A 34 -4.57 6.60 26.64
CA LYS A 34 -4.78 5.17 26.44
C LYS A 34 -6.28 4.85 26.57
N SER A 35 -6.80 4.00 25.70
CA SER A 35 -8.24 3.72 25.62
C SER A 35 -8.71 2.88 26.81
N ASP A 36 -7.86 1.96 27.28
CA ASP A 36 -8.07 1.09 28.43
C ASP A 36 -7.70 1.75 29.78
N ASP A 37 -6.80 2.74 29.76
CA ASP A 37 -6.44 3.54 30.94
C ASP A 37 -6.46 5.05 30.66
N ARG A 38 -7.57 5.68 31.05
CA ARG A 38 -7.80 7.12 30.86
C ARG A 38 -6.89 8.01 31.71
N LEU A 39 -6.20 7.47 32.71
CA LEU A 39 -5.26 8.23 33.54
C LEU A 39 -3.91 8.38 32.84
N VAL A 40 -3.59 7.50 31.89
CA VAL A 40 -2.36 7.56 31.11
C VAL A 40 -2.56 8.48 29.91
N GLN A 41 -1.88 9.62 29.95
CA GLN A 41 -1.87 10.62 28.87
C GLN A 41 -0.47 10.74 28.25
N TYR A 42 -0.44 10.79 26.93
CA TYR A 42 0.74 11.00 26.11
C TYR A 42 0.62 12.35 25.40
N ASP A 43 1.63 13.19 25.55
CA ASP A 43 1.73 14.48 24.85
C ASP A 43 2.79 14.37 23.76
N ILE A 44 2.36 14.37 22.50
CA ILE A 44 3.25 14.21 21.35
C ILE A 44 4.09 15.47 21.12
N TRP A 45 3.58 16.66 21.45
CA TRP A 45 4.29 17.93 21.28
C TRP A 45 5.46 18.06 22.25
N MET A 46 5.20 17.75 23.52
CA MET A 46 6.21 17.87 24.58
C MET A 46 7.25 16.75 24.53
N ASN A 47 6.84 15.54 24.11
CA ASN A 47 7.70 14.36 24.17
C ASN A 47 8.33 13.98 22.83
N LYS A 48 8.19 14.83 21.79
CA LYS A 48 8.64 14.51 20.42
C LYS A 48 8.14 13.14 19.99
N GLY A 49 6.83 12.90 19.99
CA GLY A 49 6.27 11.62 19.54
C GLY A 49 6.02 11.61 18.02
N LEU A 50 5.84 10.43 17.44
CA LEU A 50 5.29 10.27 16.10
C LEU A 50 3.93 9.57 16.18
N TYR A 51 2.90 10.14 15.56
CA TYR A 51 1.62 9.47 15.39
C TYR A 51 1.59 8.71 14.07
N ILE A 52 1.35 7.41 14.15
CA ILE A 52 1.15 6.53 12.99
C ILE A 52 -0.10 5.69 13.22
N THR A 53 -0.92 5.51 12.19
CA THR A 53 -2.06 4.59 12.29
C THR A 53 -1.58 3.14 12.34
N PHE A 54 -2.29 2.29 13.07
CA PHE A 54 -1.92 0.88 13.19
C PHE A 54 -1.81 0.14 11.83
N PRO A 55 -2.71 0.36 10.86
CA PRO A 55 -2.55 -0.17 9.50
C PRO A 55 -1.26 0.29 8.81
N SER A 56 -0.92 1.58 8.90
CA SER A 56 0.32 2.11 8.35
C SER A 56 1.54 1.43 9.00
N TYR A 57 1.53 1.29 10.33
CA TYR A 57 2.59 0.61 11.06
C TYR A 57 2.75 -0.86 10.63
N SER A 58 1.65 -1.57 10.43
CA SER A 58 1.65 -2.96 9.93
C SER A 58 2.24 -3.05 8.52
N ILE A 59 1.99 -2.07 7.66
CA ILE A 59 2.61 -1.97 6.32
C ILE A 59 4.12 -1.77 6.46
N PHE A 60 4.57 -0.84 7.31
CA PHE A 60 6.01 -0.61 7.54
C PHE A 60 6.72 -1.88 7.95
N LEU A 61 6.21 -2.57 8.98
CA LEU A 61 6.83 -3.81 9.47
C LEU A 61 6.71 -5.00 8.50
N THR A 62 5.75 -4.98 7.59
CA THR A 62 5.67 -5.98 6.51
C THR A 62 6.82 -5.82 5.51
N VAL A 63 7.17 -4.57 5.20
CA VAL A 63 8.17 -4.22 4.18
C VAL A 63 9.58 -4.23 4.77
N ALA A 64 9.73 -3.69 5.98
CA ALA A 64 10.99 -3.44 6.65
C ALA A 64 10.90 -3.92 8.11
N PRO A 65 10.79 -5.25 8.35
CA PRO A 65 10.64 -5.81 9.70
C PRO A 65 11.82 -5.51 10.63
N GLU A 66 12.99 -5.18 10.08
CA GLU A 66 14.18 -4.74 10.80
C GLU A 66 14.07 -3.32 11.38
N LEU A 67 13.15 -2.49 10.86
CA LEU A 67 12.96 -1.12 11.34
C LEU A 67 12.01 -1.15 12.54
N GLY A 68 12.60 -1.10 13.74
CA GLY A 68 11.85 -0.95 14.98
C GLY A 68 11.22 0.45 15.11
N PRO A 69 10.42 0.65 16.18
CA PRO A 69 9.83 1.96 16.46
C PRO A 69 10.86 3.08 16.55
N GLU A 70 12.07 2.79 17.05
CA GLU A 70 13.14 3.77 17.22
C GLU A 70 13.70 4.23 15.88
N GLU A 71 13.95 3.29 14.96
CA GLU A 71 14.47 3.56 13.62
C GLU A 71 13.43 4.35 12.81
N ILE A 72 12.17 3.89 12.80
CA ILE A 72 11.07 4.59 12.13
C ILE A 72 10.97 6.02 12.65
N PHE A 73 10.93 6.20 13.97
CA PHE A 73 10.89 7.51 14.61
C PHE A 73 12.10 8.37 14.23
N GLY A 74 13.30 7.79 14.25
CA GLY A 74 14.56 8.44 13.90
C GLY A 74 14.57 8.97 12.46
N TYR A 75 13.93 8.28 11.52
CA TYR A 75 13.80 8.75 10.14
C TYR A 75 12.77 9.87 9.96
N PHE A 76 11.72 9.89 10.76
CA PHE A 76 10.71 10.96 10.70
C PHE A 76 11.10 12.24 11.46
N ILE A 77 11.89 12.12 12.53
CA ILE A 77 12.16 13.23 13.46
C ILE A 77 13.65 13.58 13.59
N GLY A 78 14.56 12.64 13.29
CA GLY A 78 15.87 12.61 13.96
C GLY A 78 17.11 12.90 13.13
N HIS A 79 17.08 12.89 11.79
CA HIS A 79 18.33 12.75 11.03
C HIS A 79 18.90 14.02 10.39
N ASN A 80 18.23 15.18 10.46
CA ASN A 80 18.84 16.43 10.03
C ASN A 80 18.51 17.59 10.96
N ARG A 81 19.43 17.93 11.86
CA ARG A 81 19.42 19.25 12.52
C ARG A 81 19.76 20.38 11.54
N ASP A 82 20.33 20.04 10.38
CA ASP A 82 20.83 21.00 9.39
C ASP A 82 19.81 21.31 8.29
N ASN A 83 18.72 20.53 8.16
CA ASN A 83 17.59 20.83 7.29
C ASN A 83 16.37 21.18 8.13
N GLU A 84 15.69 22.28 7.82
CA GLU A 84 14.48 22.75 8.51
C GLU A 84 13.34 21.70 8.55
N SER A 85 13.41 20.66 7.71
CA SER A 85 12.43 19.56 7.62
C SER A 85 12.70 18.37 8.56
N GLY A 86 13.93 18.16 9.03
CA GLY A 86 14.29 17.04 9.93
C GLY A 86 14.31 15.62 9.31
N ALA A 87 13.68 15.40 8.15
CA ALA A 87 13.62 14.12 7.45
C ALA A 87 14.72 13.93 6.39
N PRO A 88 15.15 12.69 6.07
CA PRO A 88 16.04 12.40 4.96
C PRO A 88 15.46 12.89 3.62
N ILE A 89 16.27 13.61 2.83
CA ILE A 89 15.88 14.15 1.51
C ILE A 89 15.67 13.01 0.50
N GLU A 90 16.32 11.87 0.74
CA GLU A 90 16.30 10.69 -0.12
C GLU A 90 14.98 9.92 -0.05
N ILE A 91 14.13 10.20 0.95
CA ILE A 91 12.84 9.52 1.12
C ILE A 91 11.74 10.41 0.56
N ASP A 92 11.13 9.97 -0.53
CA ASP A 92 9.90 10.53 -1.05
C ASP A 92 8.70 10.04 -0.23
N TYR A 93 8.20 10.91 0.65
CA TYR A 93 7.01 10.69 1.46
C TYR A 93 5.69 10.82 0.66
N GLY A 94 5.78 11.14 -0.63
CA GLY A 94 4.67 11.41 -1.54
C GLY A 94 3.95 12.70 -1.19
N ALA A 95 2.63 12.70 -1.34
CA ALA A 95 1.74 13.82 -1.06
C ALA A 95 1.62 14.21 0.44
N VAL A 96 2.54 13.78 1.29
CA VAL A 96 2.62 14.22 2.69
C VAL A 96 4.07 14.57 2.94
N THR A 97 4.39 15.85 3.12
CA THR A 97 5.76 16.27 3.40
C THR A 97 6.24 15.71 4.74
N GLY A 98 7.50 15.25 4.79
CA GLY A 98 8.15 14.62 5.94
C GLY A 98 8.48 15.57 7.10
N ASN A 99 7.75 16.67 7.29
CA ASN A 99 7.99 17.58 8.41
C ASN A 99 7.37 17.01 9.68
N GLY A 100 8.24 16.40 10.50
CA GLY A 100 7.99 15.76 11.79
C GLY A 100 6.84 16.35 12.63
N GLY A 101 5.63 15.86 12.40
CA GLY A 101 4.47 16.12 13.26
C GLY A 101 3.24 16.68 12.55
N PHE A 102 3.33 17.11 11.29
CA PHE A 102 2.16 17.63 10.58
C PHE A 102 2.09 17.07 9.17
N ALA A 103 1.15 16.16 8.96
CA ALA A 103 0.44 16.16 7.69
C ALA A 103 -0.39 17.45 7.66
N LEU A 104 0.25 18.59 7.41
CA LEU A 104 -0.45 19.83 7.14
C LEU A 104 -1.34 19.53 5.93
N LEU A 105 -2.66 19.60 6.12
CA LEU A 105 -3.66 19.53 5.03
C LEU A 105 -3.27 20.44 3.86
N VAL A 106 -2.55 21.51 4.21
CA VAL A 106 -1.99 22.56 3.38
C VAL A 106 -0.73 22.16 2.58
N SER A 107 -0.31 20.89 2.57
CA SER A 107 0.86 20.42 1.81
C SER A 107 0.57 19.17 0.97
N VAL A 108 -0.70 18.80 0.83
CA VAL A 108 -1.07 17.54 0.15
C VAL A 108 -1.13 17.68 -1.37
N CYS A 109 -1.24 18.89 -1.88
CA CYS A 109 -1.43 19.12 -3.31
C CYS A 109 -0.11 19.05 -4.08
N GLU A 110 -0.12 18.41 -5.26
CA GLU A 110 0.98 18.43 -6.22
C GLU A 110 0.95 19.73 -7.03
N THR A 111 1.47 20.83 -6.45
CA THR A 111 1.59 22.10 -7.17
C THR A 111 2.83 22.92 -6.83
N GLU A 112 3.37 23.61 -7.83
CA GLU A 112 4.38 24.68 -7.67
C GLU A 112 3.79 25.95 -7.03
N THR A 113 2.46 26.10 -7.04
CA THR A 113 1.70 27.22 -6.45
C THR A 113 1.41 26.99 -4.97
N THR A 114 0.96 28.03 -4.26
CA THR A 114 0.53 27.85 -2.87
C THR A 114 -0.70 26.95 -2.79
N VAL A 115 -0.82 26.15 -1.72
CA VAL A 115 -1.95 25.22 -1.59
C VAL A 115 -3.30 25.92 -1.49
N THR A 116 -3.34 27.13 -0.92
CA THR A 116 -4.53 27.98 -0.92
C THR A 116 -4.96 28.35 -2.35
N GLU A 117 -4.03 28.74 -3.22
CA GLU A 117 -4.33 29.08 -4.61
C GLU A 117 -4.80 27.86 -5.39
N PHE A 118 -4.19 26.69 -5.18
CA PHE A 118 -4.65 25.45 -5.80
C PHE A 118 -6.11 25.15 -5.43
N TRP A 119 -6.43 25.12 -4.14
CA TRP A 119 -7.79 24.79 -3.70
C TRP A 119 -8.79 25.84 -4.14
N TYR A 120 -8.44 27.12 -4.07
CA TYR A 120 -9.29 28.19 -4.59
C TYR A 120 -9.52 28.03 -6.09
N SER A 121 -8.45 27.78 -6.87
CA SER A 121 -8.56 27.58 -8.31
C SER A 121 -9.38 26.35 -8.68
N LEU A 122 -9.28 25.26 -7.92
CA LEU A 122 -10.03 24.03 -8.18
C LEU A 122 -11.51 24.21 -7.81
N LEU A 123 -11.80 24.73 -6.61
CA LEU A 123 -13.16 24.87 -6.08
C LEU A 123 -13.97 25.99 -6.77
N CYS A 124 -13.29 27.03 -7.25
CA CYS A 124 -13.93 28.12 -7.99
C CYS A 124 -13.88 27.89 -9.52
N ASN A 125 -13.49 26.71 -9.98
CA ASN A 125 -13.40 26.43 -11.41
C ASN A 125 -14.77 26.25 -12.05
N THR A 126 -15.25 27.28 -12.76
CA THR A 126 -16.53 27.23 -13.48
C THR A 126 -16.55 26.34 -14.71
N THR A 127 -15.40 25.83 -15.16
CA THR A 127 -15.32 24.94 -16.34
C THR A 127 -15.44 23.46 -16.00
N LEU A 128 -15.27 23.09 -14.73
CA LEU A 128 -15.35 21.71 -14.26
C LEU A 128 -16.71 21.44 -13.62
N THR A 129 -17.19 20.23 -13.80
CA THR A 129 -18.32 19.70 -13.04
C THR A 129 -17.93 19.36 -11.61
N ASP A 130 -18.91 19.26 -10.71
CA ASP A 130 -18.67 18.87 -9.30
C ASP A 130 -17.96 17.50 -9.21
N GLU A 131 -18.33 16.56 -10.08
CA GLU A 131 -17.68 15.24 -10.15
C GLU A 131 -16.22 15.32 -10.60
N GLU A 132 -15.89 16.18 -11.55
CA GLU A 132 -14.50 16.41 -11.98
C GLU A 132 -13.68 17.11 -10.89
N ILE A 133 -14.27 18.08 -10.19
CA ILE A 133 -13.65 18.73 -9.03
C ILE A 133 -13.36 17.69 -7.94
N LEU A 134 -14.33 16.84 -7.60
CA LEU A 134 -14.14 15.76 -6.64
C LEU A 134 -13.08 14.76 -7.10
N TYR A 135 -13.06 14.43 -8.39
CA TYR A 135 -12.05 13.55 -8.95
C TYR A 135 -10.64 14.15 -8.80
N GLU A 136 -10.45 15.42 -9.18
CA GLU A 136 -9.15 16.10 -9.06
C GLU A 136 -8.72 16.27 -7.60
N ALA A 137 -9.66 16.57 -6.70
CA ALA A 137 -9.40 16.66 -5.27
C ALA A 137 -8.94 15.32 -4.69
N TRP A 138 -9.65 14.23 -4.99
CA TRP A 138 -9.40 12.92 -4.40
C TRP A 138 -8.32 12.11 -5.08
N ARG A 139 -8.16 12.24 -6.39
CA ARG A 139 -7.35 11.34 -7.23
C ARG A 139 -6.39 12.08 -8.16
N GLY A 140 -6.69 13.32 -8.50
CA GLY A 140 -5.79 14.18 -9.25
C GLY A 140 -4.84 14.92 -8.32
N LYS A 141 -4.56 16.18 -8.66
CA LYS A 141 -3.53 16.99 -8.00
C LYS A 141 -3.82 17.34 -6.54
N GLY A 142 -5.06 17.19 -6.08
CA GLY A 142 -5.42 17.48 -4.69
C GLY A 142 -5.02 16.38 -3.70
N ASN A 143 -4.74 15.17 -4.20
CA ASN A 143 -4.13 14.07 -3.45
C ASN A 143 -4.79 13.70 -2.10
N LEU A 144 -6.07 14.02 -1.90
CA LEU A 144 -6.77 13.70 -0.65
C LEU A 144 -6.80 12.20 -0.33
N TRP A 145 -6.53 11.35 -1.33
CA TRP A 145 -6.31 9.92 -1.13
C TRP A 145 -5.25 9.62 -0.06
N ALA A 146 -4.27 10.49 0.18
CA ALA A 146 -3.24 10.31 1.21
C ALA A 146 -3.80 10.24 2.64
N TYR A 147 -5.01 10.76 2.86
CA TYR A 147 -5.73 10.70 4.15
C TYR A 147 -6.68 9.52 4.27
N THR A 148 -6.87 8.75 3.21
CA THR A 148 -7.72 7.57 3.29
C THR A 148 -7.04 6.48 4.10
N ARG A 149 -7.82 5.78 4.91
CA ARG A 149 -7.34 4.61 5.65
C ARG A 149 -6.74 3.59 4.67
N PRO A 150 -5.52 3.05 4.89
CA PRO A 150 -4.86 2.16 3.94
C PRO A 150 -5.33 0.69 4.06
N ASP A 151 -6.19 0.36 5.03
CA ASP A 151 -6.75 -0.98 5.26
C ASP A 151 -8.17 -1.16 4.68
N ARG A 152 -8.64 -0.24 3.83
CA ARG A 152 -9.97 -0.35 3.21
C ARG A 152 -9.87 -1.08 1.88
N TYR A 153 -9.84 -2.41 1.95
CA TYR A 153 -9.86 -3.30 0.80
C TYR A 153 -11.22 -3.33 0.10
N LEU A 154 -11.19 -3.50 -1.23
CA LEU A 154 -12.33 -3.27 -2.12
C LEU A 154 -13.12 -4.57 -2.32
N ILE A 155 -13.32 -5.32 -1.25
CA ILE A 155 -13.94 -6.64 -1.30
C ILE A 155 -15.44 -6.52 -1.66
N PRO A 156 -16.24 -5.64 -1.04
CA PRO A 156 -17.64 -5.45 -1.42
C PRO A 156 -17.81 -5.04 -2.88
N GLU A 157 -17.00 -4.09 -3.37
CA GLU A 157 -17.00 -3.61 -4.75
C GLU A 157 -16.55 -4.72 -5.71
N THR A 158 -15.57 -5.52 -5.29
CA THR A 158 -15.12 -6.70 -6.03
C THR A 158 -16.21 -7.75 -6.11
N VAL A 159 -17.04 -7.96 -5.09
CA VAL A 159 -18.17 -8.88 -5.20
C VAL A 159 -19.24 -8.29 -6.13
N ALA A 160 -19.58 -7.02 -5.93
CA ALA A 160 -20.67 -6.34 -6.64
C ALA A 160 -20.41 -6.06 -8.12
N ALA A 161 -19.16 -5.86 -8.54
CA ALA A 161 -18.87 -5.42 -9.91
C ALA A 161 -19.35 -6.45 -10.95
N ARG A 162 -20.30 -6.08 -11.80
CA ARG A 162 -20.82 -6.97 -12.86
C ARG A 162 -19.94 -6.87 -14.10
N GLY A 163 -19.99 -7.87 -14.99
CA GLY A 163 -19.38 -7.82 -16.33
C GLY A 163 -17.97 -8.40 -16.47
N LEU A 164 -17.13 -8.41 -15.42
CA LEU A 164 -15.81 -9.04 -15.52
C LEU A 164 -15.85 -10.57 -15.49
N SER A 165 -16.95 -11.18 -15.00
CA SER A 165 -17.20 -12.62 -15.10
C SER A 165 -17.20 -13.11 -16.56
N GLN A 166 -17.52 -12.22 -17.52
CA GLN A 166 -17.48 -12.53 -18.96
C GLN A 166 -16.05 -12.68 -19.49
N LEU A 167 -15.03 -12.13 -18.82
CA LEU A 167 -13.62 -12.40 -19.18
C LEU A 167 -13.20 -13.83 -18.83
N SER A 168 -13.92 -14.51 -17.93
CA SER A 168 -13.69 -15.91 -17.56
C SER A 168 -14.60 -16.91 -18.28
N GLN A 169 -15.69 -16.43 -18.89
CA GLN A 169 -16.72 -17.26 -19.54
C GLN A 169 -16.81 -16.90 -21.02
N PHE A 170 -15.80 -17.31 -21.79
CA PHE A 170 -15.93 -17.31 -23.24
C PHE A 170 -16.62 -18.60 -23.67
N PRO A 171 -17.56 -18.55 -24.62
CA PRO A 171 -18.15 -19.77 -25.15
C PRO A 171 -17.03 -20.68 -25.69
N PRO A 172 -17.07 -21.98 -25.40
CA PRO A 172 -16.22 -22.94 -26.10
C PRO A 172 -16.53 -22.79 -27.59
N ASP A 173 -15.49 -22.53 -28.41
CA ASP A 173 -15.69 -22.48 -29.85
C ASP A 173 -16.23 -23.84 -30.30
N THR A 174 -17.42 -23.83 -30.89
CA THR A 174 -17.91 -24.89 -31.77
C THR A 174 -17.16 -24.94 -33.10
N ASP A 175 -16.21 -24.01 -33.34
CA ASP A 175 -15.40 -23.94 -34.55
C ASP A 175 -14.08 -24.72 -34.41
N THR A 176 -14.18 -26.01 -34.11
CA THR A 176 -13.06 -26.96 -34.16
C THR A 176 -12.76 -27.45 -35.59
N LEU A 177 -12.94 -26.62 -36.62
CA LEU A 177 -12.72 -27.03 -38.02
C LEU A 177 -12.06 -26.00 -38.95
N TYR A 178 -11.68 -24.81 -38.49
CA TYR A 178 -10.89 -23.92 -39.35
C TYR A 178 -9.40 -24.26 -39.27
N SER A 179 -9.01 -25.12 -40.22
CA SER A 179 -7.65 -25.42 -40.64
C SER A 179 -6.82 -24.12 -40.74
N ASP A 180 -5.81 -24.00 -39.87
CA ASP A 180 -4.92 -22.86 -39.67
C ASP A 180 -3.88 -22.70 -40.82
N SER A 181 -4.31 -22.90 -42.07
CA SER A 181 -3.42 -23.17 -43.20
C SER A 181 -3.43 -22.11 -44.32
N SER A 182 -3.84 -20.87 -44.06
CA SER A 182 -3.89 -19.83 -45.10
C SER A 182 -3.50 -18.42 -44.65
N CYS A 183 -2.39 -18.29 -43.92
CA CYS A 183 -1.60 -17.05 -44.01
C CYS A 183 -0.43 -17.32 -44.96
N PRO A 184 -0.34 -16.65 -46.12
CA PRO A 184 0.80 -16.80 -47.00
C PRO A 184 2.06 -16.40 -46.23
N ALA A 185 2.98 -17.35 -46.07
CA ALA A 185 4.28 -17.11 -45.47
C ALA A 185 5.03 -16.13 -46.37
N GLU A 186 5.12 -14.87 -45.97
CA GLU A 186 6.08 -13.97 -46.61
C GLU A 186 7.49 -14.52 -46.32
N PRO A 187 8.31 -14.76 -47.36
CA PRO A 187 9.63 -15.31 -47.19
C PRO A 187 10.55 -14.20 -46.67
N GLY A 188 11.01 -14.29 -45.42
CA GLY A 188 12.15 -13.47 -44.97
C GLY A 188 12.29 -13.18 -43.48
N PHE A 189 11.26 -13.38 -42.65
CA PHE A 189 11.38 -13.19 -41.21
C PHE A 189 10.57 -14.24 -40.46
N ASP A 190 11.25 -15.17 -39.79
CA ASP A 190 10.65 -16.05 -38.77
C ASP A 190 10.20 -15.18 -37.59
N ARG A 191 9.01 -14.58 -37.71
CA ARG A 191 8.39 -13.83 -36.61
C ARG A 191 7.92 -14.85 -35.58
N ILE A 192 8.63 -14.92 -34.45
CA ILE A 192 8.17 -15.64 -33.27
C ILE A 192 6.99 -14.86 -32.68
N TYR A 193 5.79 -15.38 -32.86
CA TYR A 193 4.59 -14.81 -32.26
C TYR A 193 4.51 -15.23 -30.78
N VAL A 194 4.12 -14.31 -29.90
CA VAL A 194 3.85 -14.61 -28.48
C VAL A 194 2.83 -15.74 -28.31
N SER A 195 1.88 -15.88 -29.25
CA SER A 195 0.90 -16.97 -29.29
C SER A 195 1.49 -18.37 -29.51
N ARG A 196 2.76 -18.46 -29.93
CA ARG A 196 3.49 -19.71 -30.17
C ARG A 196 4.48 -20.05 -29.06
N LEU A 197 4.65 -19.18 -28.05
CA LEU A 197 5.45 -19.53 -26.88
C LEU A 197 4.76 -20.67 -26.10
N PRO A 198 5.53 -21.60 -25.49
CA PRO A 198 4.97 -22.51 -24.50
C PRO A 198 4.26 -21.74 -23.38
N LEU A 199 3.35 -22.40 -22.66
CA LEU A 199 2.59 -21.75 -21.60
C LEU A 199 3.50 -21.28 -20.44
N ASP A 200 4.57 -22.01 -20.12
CA ASP A 200 5.39 -21.69 -18.96
C ASP A 200 6.14 -20.34 -19.11
N PRO A 201 6.87 -20.06 -20.22
CA PRO A 201 7.46 -18.74 -20.42
C PRO A 201 6.42 -17.62 -20.47
N LEU A 202 5.23 -17.90 -21.00
CA LEU A 202 4.16 -16.91 -21.02
C LEU A 202 3.65 -16.60 -19.62
N PHE A 203 3.49 -17.60 -18.75
CA PHE A 203 3.15 -17.41 -17.34
C PHE A 203 4.21 -16.58 -16.63
N LEU A 204 5.48 -16.95 -16.81
CA LEU A 204 6.58 -16.20 -16.23
C LEU A 204 6.56 -14.72 -16.66
N ILE A 205 6.34 -14.45 -17.95
CA ILE A 205 6.22 -13.07 -18.45
C ILE A 205 5.06 -12.36 -17.75
N CYS A 206 3.87 -12.99 -17.73
CA CYS A 206 2.67 -12.39 -17.17
C CYS A 206 2.74 -12.14 -15.66
N GLU A 207 3.48 -12.96 -14.89
CA GLU A 207 3.74 -12.77 -13.46
C GLU A 207 4.54 -11.49 -13.16
N HIS A 208 5.24 -10.94 -14.16
CA HIS A 208 6.03 -9.72 -14.05
C HIS A 208 5.40 -8.51 -14.75
N LEU A 209 4.13 -8.60 -15.14
CA LEU A 209 3.42 -7.48 -15.78
C LEU A 209 2.62 -6.67 -14.75
N PRO A 210 2.66 -5.32 -14.81
CA PRO A 210 1.70 -4.50 -14.09
C PRO A 210 0.29 -4.70 -14.68
N LEU A 211 -0.74 -4.36 -13.91
CA LEU A 211 -2.14 -4.59 -14.29
C LEU A 211 -2.48 -4.11 -15.71
N MET A 212 -2.05 -2.91 -16.09
CA MET A 212 -2.37 -2.35 -17.42
C MET A 212 -1.76 -3.19 -18.54
N SER A 213 -0.48 -3.56 -18.43
CA SER A 213 0.19 -4.42 -19.41
C SER A 213 -0.42 -5.82 -19.43
N PHE A 214 -0.77 -6.35 -18.26
CA PHE A 214 -1.47 -7.63 -18.13
C PHE A 214 -2.80 -7.61 -18.89
N LEU A 215 -3.63 -6.59 -18.68
CA LEU A 215 -4.92 -6.43 -19.37
C LEU A 215 -4.76 -6.26 -20.89
N ILE A 216 -3.72 -5.56 -21.35
CA ILE A 216 -3.41 -5.43 -22.77
C ILE A 216 -3.08 -6.80 -23.37
N VAL A 217 -2.23 -7.59 -22.72
CA VAL A 217 -1.89 -8.95 -23.18
C VAL A 217 -3.14 -9.81 -23.29
N LEU A 218 -4.05 -9.75 -22.30
CA LEU A 218 -5.32 -10.45 -22.36
C LEU A 218 -6.20 -9.96 -23.51
N ALA A 219 -6.25 -8.66 -23.78
CA ALA A 219 -7.05 -8.10 -24.88
C ALA A 219 -6.55 -8.59 -26.25
N LEU A 220 -5.23 -8.66 -26.44
CA LEU A 220 -4.60 -8.98 -27.72
C LEU A 220 -4.74 -10.45 -28.15
N ASN A 221 -5.01 -11.38 -27.22
CA ASN A 221 -5.03 -12.80 -27.55
C ASN A 221 -6.17 -13.58 -26.89
N LYS A 222 -7.22 -13.89 -27.69
CA LYS A 222 -8.38 -14.70 -27.25
C LYS A 222 -7.97 -16.13 -26.86
N ARG A 223 -6.99 -16.72 -27.55
CA ARG A 223 -6.52 -18.08 -27.28
C ARG A 223 -5.84 -18.16 -25.91
N LEU A 224 -4.97 -17.19 -25.59
CA LEU A 224 -4.36 -17.10 -24.28
C LEU A 224 -5.40 -16.94 -23.18
N ARG A 225 -6.40 -16.07 -23.36
CA ARG A 225 -7.48 -15.93 -22.37
C ARG A 225 -8.22 -17.23 -22.05
N ARG A 226 -8.34 -18.15 -23.02
CA ARG A 226 -9.05 -19.44 -22.83
C ARG A 226 -8.19 -20.51 -22.19
N GLN A 227 -6.88 -20.46 -22.37
CA GLN A 227 -5.97 -21.52 -21.93
C GLN A 227 -5.41 -21.30 -20.52
N ILE A 228 -5.64 -20.14 -19.93
CA ILE A 228 -4.94 -19.67 -18.74
C ILE A 228 -5.92 -19.48 -17.59
N ASP A 229 -5.56 -19.98 -16.41
CA ASP A 229 -6.23 -19.58 -15.16
C ASP A 229 -5.85 -18.12 -14.83
N LEU A 230 -6.67 -17.20 -15.31
CA LEU A 230 -6.46 -15.76 -15.15
C LEU A 230 -6.43 -15.33 -13.68
N ASN A 231 -7.15 -16.02 -12.80
CA ASN A 231 -7.18 -15.64 -11.38
C ASN A 231 -5.91 -16.09 -10.68
N HIS A 232 -5.42 -17.30 -10.95
CA HIS A 232 -4.13 -17.74 -10.43
C HIS A 232 -3.02 -16.80 -10.90
N LEU A 233 -2.98 -16.49 -12.20
CA LEU A 233 -1.95 -15.64 -12.77
C LEU A 233 -2.03 -14.19 -12.27
N ALA A 234 -3.24 -13.64 -12.14
CA ALA A 234 -3.43 -12.32 -11.54
C ALA A 234 -2.98 -12.28 -10.08
N TYR A 235 -3.23 -13.34 -9.30
CA TYR A 235 -2.74 -13.43 -7.92
C TYR A 235 -1.21 -13.43 -7.87
N GLN A 236 -0.55 -14.23 -8.70
CA GLN A 236 0.92 -14.27 -8.75
C GLN A 236 1.49 -12.92 -9.19
N ALA A 237 0.95 -12.32 -10.26
CA ALA A 237 1.38 -11.01 -10.73
C ALA A 237 1.19 -9.92 -9.67
N MET A 238 0.04 -9.90 -9.00
CA MET A 238 -0.24 -8.97 -7.91
C MET A 238 0.70 -9.18 -6.73
N ARG A 239 0.96 -10.43 -6.33
CA ARG A 239 1.90 -10.75 -5.25
C ARG A 239 3.34 -10.30 -5.58
N THR A 240 3.77 -10.42 -6.83
CA THR A 240 5.13 -10.06 -7.26
C THR A 240 5.28 -8.57 -7.51
N MET A 241 4.35 -7.96 -8.24
CA MET A 241 4.49 -6.59 -8.77
C MET A 241 3.78 -5.53 -7.92
N GLU A 242 2.67 -5.90 -7.26
CA GLU A 242 1.84 -4.96 -6.49
C GLU A 242 1.44 -5.54 -5.13
N PRO A 243 2.40 -6.01 -4.31
CA PRO A 243 2.14 -6.71 -3.05
C PRO A 243 1.33 -5.87 -2.05
N TRP A 244 1.33 -4.55 -2.20
CA TRP A 244 0.55 -3.63 -1.37
C TRP A 244 -0.97 -3.80 -1.51
N TYR A 245 -1.50 -4.54 -2.50
CA TYR A 245 -2.93 -4.89 -2.54
C TYR A 245 -3.31 -6.09 -1.66
N LEU A 246 -2.34 -6.72 -1.02
CA LEU A 246 -2.52 -7.83 -0.09
C LEU A 246 -2.43 -7.34 1.38
N PRO A 247 -3.02 -8.10 2.32
CA PRO A 247 -2.86 -7.86 3.76
C PRO A 247 -1.41 -7.89 4.19
N SER A 248 -1.11 -7.11 5.23
CA SER A 248 0.20 -7.07 5.87
C SER A 248 0.55 -8.43 6.48
N ASN A 249 1.85 -8.71 6.57
CA ASN A 249 2.34 -9.89 7.28
C ASN A 249 1.98 -9.78 8.77
N PRO A 250 1.87 -10.92 9.48
CA PRO A 250 1.72 -10.89 10.91
C PRO A 250 2.88 -10.15 11.58
N ILE A 251 2.58 -9.25 12.51
CA ILE A 251 3.58 -8.45 13.24
C ILE A 251 3.63 -8.83 14.72
N VAL A 252 4.77 -8.61 15.35
CA VAL A 252 4.89 -8.74 16.80
C VAL A 252 4.59 -7.39 17.44
N THR A 253 3.48 -7.28 18.15
CA THR A 253 3.15 -6.09 18.94
C THR A 253 3.60 -6.25 20.39
N PRO A 254 3.94 -5.17 21.10
CA PRO A 254 4.28 -5.20 22.53
C PRO A 254 3.17 -5.79 23.41
N ASP A 255 1.91 -5.63 23.00
CA ASP A 255 0.75 -6.22 23.69
C ASP A 255 0.51 -7.69 23.31
N GLY A 256 1.12 -8.18 22.22
CA GLY A 256 0.93 -9.53 21.69
C GLY A 256 -0.47 -9.83 21.12
N THR A 257 -1.40 -8.87 21.12
CA THR A 257 -2.82 -9.11 20.79
C THR A 257 -3.17 -8.83 19.33
N ARG A 258 -2.39 -7.99 18.64
CA ARG A 258 -2.73 -7.47 17.30
C ARG A 258 -1.91 -8.06 16.16
N GLN A 259 -1.49 -9.31 16.31
CA GLN A 259 -0.50 -9.88 15.41
C GLN A 259 -1.01 -10.00 13.97
N ARG A 260 -2.31 -10.18 13.77
CA ARG A 260 -2.91 -10.44 12.45
C ARG A 260 -4.07 -9.51 12.10
N GLU A 261 -4.21 -8.35 12.76
CA GLU A 261 -5.43 -7.52 12.63
C GLU A 261 -5.79 -7.15 11.17
N ASP A 262 -4.81 -6.73 10.36
CA ASP A 262 -5.03 -6.40 8.93
C ASP A 262 -5.49 -7.62 8.11
N LEU A 263 -4.88 -8.78 8.36
CA LEU A 263 -5.22 -10.04 7.70
C LEU A 263 -6.56 -10.60 8.16
N ASP A 264 -6.83 -10.60 9.47
CA ASP A 264 -8.07 -11.09 10.07
C ASP A 264 -9.26 -10.25 9.57
N TRP A 265 -9.11 -8.92 9.52
CA TRP A 265 -10.12 -8.04 8.93
C TRP A 265 -10.36 -8.38 7.46
N TRP A 266 -9.29 -8.52 6.66
CA TRP A 266 -9.39 -8.84 5.24
C TRP A 266 -10.07 -10.20 4.99
N GLU A 267 -9.72 -11.23 5.77
CA GLU A 267 -10.34 -12.55 5.72
C GLU A 267 -11.83 -12.51 6.12
N GLU A 268 -12.18 -11.75 7.17
CA GLU A 268 -13.56 -11.55 7.61
C GLU A 268 -14.41 -10.87 6.53
N GLN A 269 -13.87 -9.87 5.82
CA GLN A 269 -14.58 -9.20 4.75
C GLN A 269 -14.90 -10.16 3.58
N TRP A 270 -13.97 -11.04 3.21
CA TRP A 270 -14.23 -12.06 2.18
C TRP A 270 -15.28 -13.08 2.62
N LEU A 271 -15.25 -13.50 3.88
CA LEU A 271 -16.27 -14.38 4.43
C LEU A 271 -17.64 -13.69 4.42
N THR A 272 -17.72 -12.45 4.89
CA THR A 272 -18.96 -11.69 5.05
C THR A 272 -19.61 -11.33 3.71
N HIS A 273 -18.83 -10.83 2.75
CA HIS A 273 -19.38 -10.32 1.49
C HIS A 273 -19.42 -11.35 0.37
N ALA A 274 -18.55 -12.37 0.38
CA ALA A 274 -18.46 -13.36 -0.69
C ALA A 274 -18.76 -14.79 -0.23
N GLY A 275 -18.90 -15.04 1.08
CA GLY A 275 -19.04 -16.40 1.62
C GLY A 275 -17.78 -17.26 1.43
N ILE A 276 -16.61 -16.62 1.23
CA ILE A 276 -15.34 -17.33 1.00
C ILE A 276 -14.63 -17.51 2.34
N PRO A 277 -14.50 -18.75 2.85
CA PRO A 277 -13.78 -18.98 4.10
C PRO A 277 -12.27 -18.78 3.91
N PRO A 278 -11.53 -18.45 4.98
CA PRO A 278 -10.08 -18.23 4.93
C PRO A 278 -9.31 -19.36 4.22
N THR A 279 -9.71 -20.61 4.43
CA THR A 279 -9.07 -21.79 3.84
C THR A 279 -9.22 -21.90 2.32
N LYS A 280 -10.11 -21.13 1.70
CA LYS A 280 -10.40 -21.18 0.25
C LYS A 280 -10.04 -19.89 -0.49
N ILE A 281 -9.56 -18.87 0.21
CA ILE A 281 -9.23 -17.54 -0.33
C ILE A 281 -8.43 -17.62 -1.63
N GLN A 282 -7.30 -18.33 -1.62
CA GLN A 282 -6.43 -18.41 -2.79
C GLN A 282 -7.13 -18.98 -4.03
N SER A 283 -7.99 -19.98 -3.85
CA SER A 283 -8.66 -20.71 -4.95
C SER A 283 -9.99 -20.10 -5.41
N LYS A 284 -10.62 -19.25 -4.59
CA LYS A 284 -11.99 -18.77 -4.82
C LYS A 284 -12.10 -17.27 -5.06
N ILE A 285 -11.10 -16.50 -4.66
CA ILE A 285 -11.11 -15.06 -4.92
C ILE A 285 -11.04 -14.81 -6.43
N PRO A 286 -11.89 -13.90 -6.97
CA PRO A 286 -11.78 -13.43 -8.34
C PRO A 286 -10.61 -12.42 -8.45
N TRP A 287 -9.37 -12.92 -8.37
CA TRP A 287 -8.16 -12.10 -8.21
C TRP A 287 -7.99 -11.01 -9.26
N LEU A 288 -8.28 -11.29 -10.53
CA LEU A 288 -8.19 -10.26 -11.57
C LEU A 288 -9.18 -9.11 -11.31
N LYS A 289 -10.39 -9.44 -10.88
CA LYS A 289 -11.42 -8.47 -10.55
C LYS A 289 -11.04 -7.65 -9.33
N TYR A 290 -10.53 -8.33 -8.30
CA TYR A 290 -10.00 -7.70 -7.09
C TYR A 290 -8.89 -6.71 -7.42
N TRP A 291 -7.92 -7.15 -8.23
CA TRP A 291 -6.79 -6.33 -8.67
C TRP A 291 -7.25 -5.05 -9.39
N ILE A 292 -8.22 -5.16 -10.29
CA ILE A 292 -8.82 -4.00 -10.97
C ILE A 292 -9.47 -3.03 -9.98
N GLN A 293 -10.24 -3.53 -9.00
CA GLN A 293 -10.88 -2.63 -8.02
C GLN A 293 -9.85 -1.95 -7.12
N CYS A 294 -8.85 -2.69 -6.64
CA CYS A 294 -7.77 -2.15 -5.83
C CYS A 294 -7.01 -1.04 -6.58
N SER A 295 -6.72 -1.22 -7.87
CA SER A 295 -6.02 -0.21 -8.69
C SER A 295 -6.76 1.14 -8.80
N ARG A 296 -8.09 1.14 -8.57
CA ARG A 296 -8.95 2.31 -8.67
C ARG A 296 -9.22 2.96 -7.32
N SER A 297 -8.72 2.39 -6.23
CA SER A 297 -9.06 2.82 -4.87
C SER A 297 -8.09 3.86 -4.32
N PRO A 298 -8.60 4.99 -3.79
CA PRO A 298 -7.82 5.92 -2.99
C PRO A 298 -7.08 5.25 -1.81
N SER A 299 -7.74 4.30 -1.13
CA SER A 299 -7.16 3.58 0.01
C SER A 299 -5.92 2.79 -0.39
N MET A 300 -6.02 2.03 -1.47
CA MET A 300 -4.92 1.21 -1.96
C MET A 300 -3.81 2.06 -2.58
N ARG A 301 -4.13 3.25 -3.11
CA ARG A 301 -3.12 4.24 -3.49
C ARG A 301 -2.34 4.76 -2.28
N ASN A 302 -3.03 5.04 -1.17
CA ASN A 302 -2.34 5.40 0.08
C ASN A 302 -1.47 4.27 0.62
N ARG A 303 -1.99 3.04 0.58
CA ARG A 303 -1.23 1.84 0.96
C ARG A 303 0.04 1.68 0.11
N LYS A 304 -0.05 1.87 -1.22
CA LYS A 304 1.11 1.87 -2.12
C LYS A 304 2.13 2.94 -1.75
N ARG A 305 1.69 4.17 -1.43
CA ARG A 305 2.58 5.25 -0.98
C ARG A 305 3.33 4.84 0.29
N ILE A 306 2.61 4.40 1.32
CA ILE A 306 3.22 3.97 2.60
C ILE A 306 4.21 2.83 2.36
N TRP A 307 3.86 1.86 1.52
CA TRP A 307 4.74 0.76 1.13
C TRP A 307 6.03 1.26 0.47
N SER A 308 5.93 2.23 -0.44
CA SER A 308 7.09 2.83 -1.10
C SER A 308 7.98 3.60 -0.13
N VAL A 309 7.39 4.34 0.82
CA VAL A 309 8.15 5.02 1.89
C VAL A 309 8.91 4.00 2.75
N ALA A 310 8.26 2.90 3.12
CA ALA A 310 8.88 1.84 3.89
C ALA A 310 10.07 1.17 3.16
N LEU A 311 9.94 0.95 1.85
CA LEU A 311 11.05 0.45 1.02
C LEU A 311 12.22 1.44 0.99
N GLN A 312 11.95 2.73 0.78
CA GLN A 312 12.99 3.75 0.75
C GLN A 312 13.70 3.89 2.11
N MET A 313 12.95 3.79 3.22
CA MET A 313 13.53 3.78 4.57
C MET A 313 14.43 2.58 4.79
N LYS A 314 14.01 1.39 4.35
CA LYS A 314 14.82 0.18 4.39
C LYS A 314 16.12 0.35 3.60
N ASP A 315 16.03 0.78 2.34
CA ASP A 315 17.19 0.98 1.48
C ASP A 315 18.15 2.02 2.08
N TYR A 316 17.61 3.09 2.68
CA TYR A 316 18.39 4.10 3.38
C TYR A 316 19.09 3.53 4.62
N HIS A 317 18.37 2.75 5.43
CA HIS A 317 18.92 2.08 6.62
C HIS A 317 20.07 1.14 6.28
N GLU A 318 19.91 0.31 5.24
CA GLU A 318 20.93 -0.62 4.78
C GLU A 318 22.19 0.12 4.29
N LYS A 319 22.03 1.25 3.58
CA LYS A 319 23.15 2.11 3.18
C LYS A 319 23.89 2.70 4.38
N GLN A 320 23.16 3.23 5.36
CA GLN A 320 23.75 3.78 6.58
C GLN A 320 24.58 2.74 7.33
N ILE A 321 24.07 1.51 7.45
CA ILE A 321 24.81 0.40 8.08
C ILE A 321 26.09 0.07 7.30
N ALA A 322 26.03 0.04 5.97
CA ALA A 322 27.18 -0.27 5.12
C ALA A 322 28.30 0.80 5.20
N GLU A 323 27.94 2.05 5.50
CA GLU A 323 28.87 3.18 5.60
C GLU A 323 29.59 3.29 6.96
N ILE A 324 29.15 2.56 8.00
CA ILE A 324 29.83 2.56 9.31
C ILE A 324 31.23 1.96 9.14
N PRO A 325 32.32 2.75 9.30
CA PRO A 325 33.67 2.26 9.04
C PRO A 325 34.00 1.10 9.98
N THR A 326 34.45 -0.03 9.41
CA THR A 326 34.80 -1.26 10.13
C THR A 326 35.87 -1.05 11.22
N THR A 327 36.55 0.10 11.20
CA THR A 327 37.57 0.54 12.14
C THR A 327 37.04 0.91 13.54
N GLN A 328 35.73 1.06 13.74
CA GLN A 328 35.13 1.31 15.08
C GLN A 328 34.60 0.05 15.79
N LEU A 329 34.73 -1.13 15.16
CA LEU A 329 34.30 -2.42 15.73
C LEU A 329 35.45 -3.24 16.36
N ARG A 330 36.56 -2.59 16.77
CA ARG A 330 37.68 -3.23 17.48
C ARG A 330 37.82 -2.75 18.91
#